data_AF-A0A158J0P6-F1
#
_entry.id   AF-A0A158J0P6-F1
#
_cell.length_a   1.000
_cell.length_b   1.000
_cell.length_c   1.000
_cell.angle_alpha   90.00
_cell.angle_beta   90.00
_cell.angle_gamma   90.00
#
_symmetry.space_group_name_H-M   'P 1'
#
loop_
_entity.id
_entity.type
_entity.pdbx_description
1 polymer ?
#
loop_
_entity_poly.entity_id
_entity_poly.type
_entity_poly.pdbx_seq_one_letter_code
_entity_poly.pdbx_strand_id
1 'polypeptide(L)'
;MMIWRLAPPFFNPSAESNLWVDSMKKRLTEAQFQAAIRDMDVGQQTLDIARAVLVEGVPQATFVSSLKLTRGAVSQAVHRVWVSHEERSVPEGYERVTAVLPAHQAFIVKKWANEAAKKRNLTNEDSSHGNSEGRPR
;
A
#
# COMPACT_ATOMS: atom_id res chain seq x y z
N MET A 1 26.69 -22.60 -8.68
CA MET A 1 26.58 -22.56 -7.20
C MET A 1 27.36 -21.36 -6.69
N MET A 2 26.67 -20.27 -6.33
CA MET A 2 27.24 -19.25 -5.44
C MET A 2 26.10 -18.54 -4.72
N ILE A 3 26.09 -18.73 -3.41
CA ILE A 3 25.10 -18.27 -2.46
C ILE A 3 25.55 -16.88 -2.03
N TRP A 4 24.81 -15.83 -2.35
CA TRP A 4 25.01 -14.49 -1.76
C TRP A 4 23.91 -14.22 -0.75
N ARG A 5 24.28 -14.44 0.52
CA ARG A 5 23.49 -14.10 1.71
C ARG A 5 23.80 -12.64 2.07
N LEU A 6 23.14 -11.68 1.44
CA LEU A 6 23.10 -10.31 1.96
C LEU A 6 22.09 -10.29 3.11
N ALA A 7 22.58 -10.25 4.35
CA ALA A 7 21.75 -9.87 5.49
C ALA A 7 21.56 -8.34 5.45
N PRO A 8 20.31 -7.82 5.38
CA PRO A 8 20.10 -6.39 5.50
C PRO A 8 20.37 -5.90 6.93
N PRO A 9 20.89 -4.67 7.10
CA PRO A 9 21.15 -4.10 8.41
C PRO A 9 19.83 -3.73 9.09
N PHE A 10 19.80 -3.83 10.42
CA PHE A 10 18.70 -3.44 11.32
C PHE A 10 17.53 -4.44 11.45
N PHE A 11 17.79 -5.56 12.13
CA PHE A 11 16.73 -6.33 12.79
C PHE A 11 16.23 -5.55 14.02
N ASN A 12 15.12 -4.82 13.88
CA ASN A 12 14.40 -4.20 14.99
C ASN A 12 13.11 -5.00 15.28
N PRO A 13 13.09 -5.87 16.31
CA PRO A 13 11.96 -6.75 16.59
C PRO A 13 10.67 -6.02 17.01
N SER A 14 10.76 -4.74 17.42
CA SER A 14 9.60 -3.94 17.81
C SER A 14 8.86 -3.28 16.63
N ALA A 15 9.48 -3.19 15.45
CA ALA A 15 8.81 -2.67 14.25
C ALA A 15 7.90 -3.72 13.60
N GLU A 16 8.21 -5.01 13.79
CA GLU A 16 7.47 -6.13 13.19
C GLU A 16 6.06 -6.27 13.75
N SER A 17 5.82 -5.99 15.04
CA SER A 17 4.47 -6.09 15.62
C SER A 17 3.50 -5.07 15.02
N ASN A 18 3.98 -3.86 14.69
CA ASN A 18 3.13 -2.79 14.17
C ASN A 18 2.90 -2.89 12.66
N LEU A 19 3.87 -3.43 11.90
CA LEU A 19 3.71 -3.68 10.46
C LEU A 19 2.63 -4.72 10.15
N TRP A 20 2.41 -5.67 11.07
CA TRP A 20 1.40 -6.73 10.94
C TRP A 20 -0.02 -6.22 11.15
N VAL A 21 -0.21 -5.32 12.13
CA VAL A 21 -1.52 -4.71 12.40
C VAL A 21 -1.91 -3.74 11.29
N ASP A 22 -0.96 -2.99 10.73
CA ASP A 22 -1.23 -2.06 9.62
C ASP A 22 -1.50 -2.74 8.28
N SER A 23 -0.97 -3.95 8.04
CA SER A 23 -1.29 -4.69 6.81
C SER A 23 -2.73 -5.18 6.75
N MET A 24 -3.45 -5.31 7.87
CA MET A 24 -4.85 -5.75 7.85
C MET A 24 -5.82 -4.66 7.36
N LYS A 25 -5.37 -3.40 7.27
CA LYS A 25 -6.19 -2.26 6.81
C LYS A 25 -5.96 -1.92 5.33
N LYS A 26 -4.96 -2.54 4.70
CA LYS A 26 -4.53 -2.24 3.33
C LYS A 26 -5.24 -3.19 2.37
N ARG A 27 -6.16 -2.65 1.57
CA ARG A 27 -6.96 -3.38 0.58
C ARG A 27 -6.81 -2.74 -0.80
N LEU A 28 -6.76 -3.56 -1.82
CA LEU A 28 -6.73 -3.15 -3.22
C LEU A 28 -7.88 -3.82 -3.97
N THR A 29 -8.44 -3.14 -4.95
CA THR A 29 -9.30 -3.80 -5.94
C THR A 29 -8.44 -4.65 -6.88
N GLU A 30 -9.06 -5.62 -7.57
CA GLU A 30 -8.35 -6.44 -8.56
C GLU A 30 -7.70 -5.56 -9.64
N ALA A 31 -8.38 -4.51 -10.12
CA ALA A 31 -7.82 -3.58 -11.09
C ALA A 31 -6.60 -2.80 -10.55
N GLN A 32 -6.65 -2.36 -9.29
CA GLN A 32 -5.52 -1.68 -8.63
C GLN A 32 -4.33 -2.62 -8.43
N PHE A 33 -4.61 -3.89 -8.11
CA PHE A 33 -3.59 -4.92 -7.97
C PHE A 33 -2.91 -5.20 -9.31
N GLN A 34 -3.68 -5.43 -10.39
CA GLN A 34 -3.15 -5.64 -11.74
C GLN A 34 -2.30 -4.45 -12.21
N ALA A 35 -2.75 -3.21 -11.96
CA ALA A 35 -1.98 -2.02 -12.28
C ALA A 35 -0.66 -1.93 -11.50
N ALA A 36 -0.63 -2.40 -10.25
CA ALA A 36 0.56 -2.39 -9.41
C ALA A 36 1.60 -3.44 -9.86
N ILE A 37 1.16 -4.60 -10.34
CA ILE A 37 2.08 -5.70 -10.68
C ILE A 37 2.59 -5.66 -12.14
N ARG A 38 2.00 -4.81 -12.99
CA ARG A 38 2.27 -4.77 -14.45
C ARG A 38 3.75 -4.72 -14.83
N ASP A 39 4.57 -3.98 -14.08
CA ASP A 39 6.01 -3.82 -14.36
C ASP A 39 6.89 -4.36 -13.21
N MET A 40 6.35 -5.24 -12.36
CA MET A 40 7.09 -5.81 -11.23
C MET A 40 7.79 -7.11 -11.60
N ASP A 41 9.11 -7.15 -11.40
CA ASP A 41 9.88 -8.40 -11.43
C ASP A 41 9.76 -9.13 -10.08
N VAL A 42 8.74 -9.99 -9.99
CA VAL A 42 8.42 -10.80 -8.83
C VAL A 42 8.00 -12.20 -9.24
N GLY A 43 8.41 -13.20 -8.46
CA GLY A 43 8.00 -14.59 -8.69
C GLY A 43 6.50 -14.78 -8.46
N GLN A 44 5.90 -15.74 -9.18
CA GLN A 44 4.46 -16.02 -9.13
C GLN A 44 3.94 -16.25 -7.70
N GLN A 45 4.70 -16.99 -6.88
CA GLN A 45 4.34 -17.23 -5.47
C GLN A 45 4.16 -15.93 -4.66
N THR A 46 4.96 -14.89 -4.95
CA THR A 46 4.84 -13.58 -4.30
C THR A 46 3.56 -12.86 -4.74
N LEU A 47 3.21 -12.96 -6.03
CA LEU A 47 1.97 -12.40 -6.56
C LEU A 47 0.75 -13.08 -5.95
N ASP A 48 0.76 -14.40 -5.85
CA ASP A 48 -0.37 -15.16 -5.31
C ASP A 48 -0.62 -14.83 -3.83
N ILE A 49 0.45 -14.75 -3.02
CA ILE A 49 0.36 -14.33 -1.61
C ILE A 49 -0.16 -12.90 -1.51
N ALA A 50 0.41 -11.97 -2.30
CA ALA A 50 0.01 -10.57 -2.25
C ALA A 50 -1.44 -10.37 -2.70
N ARG A 51 -1.91 -11.11 -3.72
CA ARG A 51 -3.29 -11.08 -4.20
C ARG A 51 -4.25 -11.57 -3.11
N ALA A 52 -3.97 -12.72 -2.53
CA ALA A 52 -4.81 -13.29 -1.49
C ALA A 52 -4.91 -12.35 -0.27
N VAL A 53 -3.82 -11.68 0.10
CA VAL A 53 -3.82 -10.76 1.25
C VAL A 53 -4.47 -9.41 0.91
N LEU A 54 -4.13 -8.79 -0.23
CA LEU A 54 -4.55 -7.42 -0.55
C LEU A 54 -5.91 -7.33 -1.22
N VAL A 55 -6.29 -8.34 -2.02
CA VAL A 55 -7.54 -8.36 -2.79
C VAL A 55 -8.59 -9.22 -2.10
N GLU A 56 -8.27 -10.49 -1.81
CA GLU A 56 -9.22 -11.45 -1.21
C GLU A 56 -9.37 -11.28 0.30
N GLY A 57 -8.41 -10.58 0.92
CA GLY A 57 -8.44 -10.24 2.32
C GLY A 57 -8.03 -11.34 3.29
N VAL A 58 -7.40 -12.39 2.77
CA VAL A 58 -6.89 -13.53 3.56
C VAL A 58 -5.82 -13.05 4.55
N PRO A 59 -5.86 -13.48 5.83
CA PRO A 59 -4.83 -13.13 6.80
C PRO A 59 -3.44 -13.66 6.42
N GLN A 60 -2.40 -12.85 6.62
CA GLN A 60 -1.00 -13.26 6.38
C GLN A 60 -0.59 -14.50 7.20
N ALA A 61 -1.15 -14.66 8.40
CA ALA A 61 -0.87 -15.80 9.29
C ALA A 61 -1.20 -17.15 8.64
N THR A 62 -2.20 -17.21 7.75
CA THR A 62 -2.58 -18.41 7.03
C THR A 62 -1.42 -18.95 6.17
N PHE A 63 -0.65 -18.05 5.55
CA PHE A 63 0.45 -18.40 4.66
C PHE A 63 1.73 -18.80 5.39
N VAL A 64 1.92 -18.32 6.62
CA VAL A 64 3.07 -18.73 7.47
C VAL A 64 2.98 -20.23 7.78
N SER A 65 1.77 -20.70 8.12
CA SER A 65 1.53 -22.10 8.48
C SER A 65 1.48 -23.02 7.25
N SER A 66 0.85 -22.58 6.16
CA SER A 66 0.64 -23.43 4.98
C SER A 66 1.87 -23.55 4.07
N LEU A 67 2.62 -22.46 3.88
CA LEU A 67 3.77 -22.42 2.96
C LEU A 67 5.12 -22.56 3.67
N LYS A 68 5.14 -22.73 5.00
CA LYS A 68 6.36 -22.75 5.85
C LYS A 68 7.28 -21.54 5.60
N LEU A 69 6.69 -20.41 5.23
CA LEU A 69 7.41 -19.15 5.04
C LEU A 69 7.53 -18.41 6.36
N THR A 70 8.59 -17.62 6.50
CA THR A 70 8.72 -16.74 7.67
C THR A 70 7.70 -15.61 7.57
N ARG A 71 7.27 -15.13 8.75
CA ARG A 71 6.44 -13.93 8.89
C ARG A 71 7.01 -12.74 8.09
N GLY A 72 8.32 -12.49 8.22
CA GLY A 72 9.00 -11.41 7.49
C GLY A 72 8.91 -11.57 5.97
N ALA A 73 9.04 -12.79 5.44
CA ALA A 73 8.95 -13.03 4.00
C ALA A 73 7.55 -12.74 3.44
N VAL A 74 6.49 -13.18 4.13
CA VAL A 74 5.09 -12.89 3.75
C VAL A 74 4.82 -11.38 3.81
N SER A 75 5.27 -10.72 4.89
CA SER A 75 5.09 -9.27 5.07
C SER A 75 5.81 -8.48 3.97
N GLN A 76 7.04 -8.86 3.62
CA GLN A 76 7.80 -8.22 2.55
C GLN A 76 7.15 -8.41 1.17
N ALA A 77 6.65 -9.61 0.87
CA ALA A 77 5.93 -9.89 -0.38
C ALA A 77 4.73 -8.95 -0.57
N VAL A 78 3.89 -8.83 0.46
CA VAL A 78 2.72 -7.93 0.48
C VAL A 78 3.16 -6.47 0.39
N HIS A 79 4.18 -6.09 1.15
CA HIS A 79 4.68 -4.71 1.18
C HIS A 79 5.19 -4.24 -0.18
N ARG A 80 5.90 -5.09 -0.93
CA ARG A 80 6.42 -4.74 -2.26
C ARG A 80 5.32 -4.36 -3.24
N VAL A 81 4.24 -5.13 -3.31
CA VAL A 81 3.11 -4.83 -4.19
C VAL A 81 2.39 -3.56 -3.73
N TRP A 82 2.26 -3.38 -2.42
CA TRP A 82 1.67 -2.17 -1.85
C TRP A 82 2.47 -0.90 -2.21
N VAL A 83 3.79 -0.93 -2.13
CA VAL A 83 4.66 0.20 -2.50
C VAL A 83 4.50 0.54 -3.99
N SER A 84 4.50 -0.47 -4.87
CA SER A 84 4.26 -0.24 -6.31
C SER A 84 2.89 0.40 -6.58
N HIS A 85 1.86 -0.02 -5.86
CA HIS A 85 0.55 0.63 -5.92
C HIS A 85 0.61 2.08 -5.42
N GLU A 86 1.30 2.32 -4.31
CA GLU A 86 1.44 3.64 -3.69
C GLU A 86 2.19 4.65 -4.58
N GLU A 87 3.16 4.21 -5.35
CA GLU A 87 3.87 5.03 -6.33
C GLU A 87 2.97 5.42 -7.51
N ARG A 88 2.08 4.53 -7.95
CA ARG A 88 1.16 4.78 -9.08
C ARG A 88 -0.12 5.49 -8.71
N SER A 89 -0.47 5.54 -7.42
CA SER A 89 -1.70 6.15 -6.90
C SER A 89 -1.49 7.59 -6.43
N VAL A 90 -0.32 8.19 -6.68
CA VAL A 90 -0.08 9.61 -6.42
C VAL A 90 -0.91 10.45 -7.40
N PRO A 91 -1.82 11.32 -6.94
CA PRO A 91 -2.62 12.15 -7.83
C PRO A 91 -1.76 13.13 -8.64
N GLU A 92 -2.26 13.55 -9.80
CA GLU A 92 -1.59 14.58 -10.60
C GLU A 92 -1.37 15.87 -9.78
N GLY A 93 -0.17 16.44 -9.87
CA GLY A 93 0.22 17.61 -9.07
C GLY A 93 0.64 17.31 -7.63
N TYR A 94 0.65 16.04 -7.21
CA TYR A 94 1.17 15.61 -5.91
C TYR A 94 2.47 14.83 -6.08
N GLU A 95 3.31 14.83 -5.04
CA GLU A 95 4.55 14.08 -4.99
C GLU A 95 4.67 13.34 -3.65
N ARG A 96 5.20 12.11 -3.70
CA ARG A 96 5.47 11.31 -2.50
C ARG A 96 6.88 11.61 -2.01
N VAL A 97 7.00 12.11 -0.78
CA VAL A 97 8.29 12.45 -0.17
C VAL A 97 8.57 11.59 1.05
N THR A 98 9.83 11.15 1.21
CA THR A 98 10.33 10.49 2.42
C THR A 98 11.57 11.25 2.90
N ALA A 99 11.54 11.79 4.11
CA ALA A 99 12.61 12.62 4.67
C ALA A 99 12.80 12.40 6.17
N VAL A 100 14.03 12.55 6.65
CA VAL A 100 14.37 12.57 8.08
C VAL A 100 14.36 14.03 8.54
N LEU A 101 13.45 14.37 9.47
CA LEU A 101 13.20 15.73 9.90
C LEU A 101 13.17 15.85 11.44
N PRO A 102 13.51 17.01 12.02
CA PRO A 102 13.26 17.31 13.43
C PRO A 102 11.77 17.19 13.79
N ALA A 103 11.47 16.82 15.04
CA ALA A 103 10.11 16.51 15.49
C ALA A 103 9.07 17.60 15.16
N HIS A 104 9.42 18.87 15.32
CA HIS A 104 8.54 20.00 14.99
C HIS A 104 8.19 20.07 13.49
N GLN A 105 9.17 19.85 12.60
CA GLN A 105 8.94 19.84 11.16
C GLN A 105 8.11 18.61 10.75
N ALA A 106 8.40 17.45 11.34
CA ALA A 106 7.60 16.24 11.12
C ALA A 106 6.12 16.43 11.52
N PHE A 107 5.85 17.20 12.58
CA PHE A 107 4.48 17.55 12.97
C PHE A 107 3.74 18.35 11.88
N ILE A 108 4.42 19.33 11.27
CA ILE A 108 3.86 20.14 10.18
C ILE A 108 3.53 19.26 8.97
N VAL A 109 4.46 18.40 8.55
CA VAL A 109 4.26 17.48 7.42
C VAL A 109 3.09 16.53 7.68
N LYS A 110 2.95 16.00 8.91
CA LYS A 110 1.78 15.18 9.31
C LYS A 110 0.46 15.94 9.20
N LYS A 111 0.44 17.22 9.57
CA LYS A 111 -0.75 18.07 9.43
C LYS A 111 -1.13 18.25 7.96
N TRP A 112 -0.16 18.53 7.09
CA TRP A 112 -0.41 18.64 5.64
C TRP A 112 -0.92 17.34 5.03
N ALA A 113 -0.36 16.19 5.41
CA ALA A 113 -0.83 14.89 4.95
C ALA A 113 -2.32 14.65 5.30
N ASN A 114 -2.72 15.02 6.52
CA ASN A 114 -4.12 14.92 6.94
C ASN A 114 -5.05 15.88 6.19
N GLU A 115 -4.61 17.11 5.94
CA GLU A 115 -5.40 18.09 5.18
C GLU A 115 -5.57 17.69 3.71
N ALA A 116 -4.50 17.18 3.08
CA ALA A 116 -4.57 16.64 1.72
C ALA A 116 -5.52 15.43 1.64
N ALA A 117 -5.48 14.52 2.63
CA ALA A 117 -6.39 13.38 2.69
C ALA A 117 -7.86 13.81 2.83
N LYS A 118 -8.14 14.85 3.64
CA LYS A 118 -9.50 15.39 3.78
C LYS A 118 -10.02 16.01 2.49
N LYS A 119 -9.21 16.85 1.84
CA LYS A 119 -9.58 17.50 0.57
C LYS A 119 -9.90 16.46 -0.51
N ARG A 120 -9.13 15.38 -0.59
CA ARG A 120 -9.38 14.27 -1.53
C ARG A 120 -10.73 13.60 -1.32
N ASN A 121 -11.16 13.42 -0.07
CA ASN A 121 -12.45 12.79 0.22
C ASN A 121 -13.62 13.70 -0.15
N LEU A 122 -13.47 15.01 0.04
CA LEU A 122 -14.47 16.03 -0.33
C LEU A 122 -14.68 16.11 -1.86
N THR A 123 -13.61 16.04 -2.67
CA THR A 123 -13.72 16.15 -4.14
C THR A 123 -14.44 14.96 -4.81
N ASN A 124 -14.52 13.81 -4.14
CA ASN A 124 -15.20 12.63 -4.69
C ASN A 124 -16.73 12.69 -4.53
N GLU A 125 -17.28 13.54 -3.65
CA GLU A 125 -18.72 13.65 -3.41
C GLU A 125 -19.41 14.72 -4.28
N ASP A 126 -18.67 15.72 -4.75
CA ASP A 126 -19.23 16.85 -5.52
C ASP A 126 -19.48 16.55 -7.02
N SER A 127 -19.08 15.38 -7.52
CA SER A 127 -19.23 15.02 -8.95
C SER A 127 -20.58 14.36 -9.31
N SER A 128 -21.53 14.26 -8.36
CA SER A 128 -22.82 13.56 -8.59
C SER A 128 -24.06 14.46 -8.69
N HIS A 129 -23.93 15.79 -8.72
CA HIS A 129 -25.11 16.69 -8.82
C HIS A 129 -24.97 17.76 -9.91
N GLY A 130 -25.78 17.62 -10.97
CA GLY A 130 -26.05 18.62 -12.01
C GLY A 130 -25.85 18.04 -13.41
N ASN A 131 -26.83 17.91 -14.31
CA ASN A 131 -27.98 18.79 -14.53
C ASN A 131 -29.05 18.07 -15.36
N SER A 132 -30.21 17.78 -14.75
CA SER A 132 -31.43 17.39 -15.46
C SER A 132 -32.38 18.57 -15.51
N GLU A 133 -32.17 19.51 -16.43
CA GLU A 133 -33.19 20.51 -16.74
C GLU A 133 -33.05 21.05 -18.17
N GLY A 134 -34.00 20.64 -19.02
CA GLY A 134 -34.07 20.96 -20.44
C GLY A 134 -35.49 20.86 -21.00
N ARG A 135 -36.40 21.67 -20.43
CA ARG A 135 -37.57 22.35 -21.03
C ARG A 135 -38.45 21.61 -22.07
N PRO A 136 -39.75 21.36 -21.80
CA PRO A 136 -40.72 21.08 -22.86
C PRO A 136 -41.12 22.38 -23.58
N ARG A 137 -41.33 22.28 -24.90
CA ARG A 137 -41.97 23.33 -25.73
C ARG A 137 -43.47 23.13 -25.77
#